data_AF-A0A7C5FCL8-F1
#
_entry.id   AF-A0A7C5FCL8-F1
#
_cell.length_a   1.000
_cell.length_b   1.000
_cell.length_c   1.000
_cell.angle_alpha   90.00
_cell.angle_beta   90.00
_cell.angle_gamma   90.00
#
_symmetry.space_group_name_H-M   'P 1'
#
loop_
_entity.id
_entity.type
_entity.pdbx_description
1 polymer ?
#
loop_
_entity_poly.entity_id
_entity_poly.type
_entity_poly.pdbx_seq_one_letter_code
_entity_poly.pdbx_strand_id
1 'polypeptide(L)'
;MQKGLLSLCRNFYLFLLKILKKPFSLSLFSKKYNISICKFFFGVTMTKTEDNLKDAFVSESQANRRYIAYEKKAEQEGLKNISHAFRALAESEGIQANLFLQTSGLVSDTMLNLLSAIAIETNELSEKYPRFLRDAKTDNNETAATNFKFASEVTKVNANLLMRLIDELDKGEHKKRDFYVCSVCGNIEETRPEEKCVVCKAMPSSFKQVM
;
A
#
# COMPACT_ATOMS: atom_id res chain seq x y z
N MET A 1 -26.07 -1.37 17.42
CA MET A 1 -25.08 -1.04 16.37
C MET A 1 -23.80 -0.42 16.93
N GLN A 2 -23.83 0.72 17.63
CA GLN A 2 -22.64 1.41 18.17
C GLN A 2 -21.77 0.59 19.16
N LYS A 3 -22.36 -0.21 20.05
CA LYS A 3 -21.60 -1.00 21.06
C LYS A 3 -20.76 -2.14 20.44
N GLY A 4 -21.24 -2.77 19.37
CA GLY A 4 -20.48 -3.80 18.64
C GLY A 4 -19.33 -3.21 17.83
N LEU A 5 -19.57 -2.04 17.24
CA LEU A 5 -18.58 -1.28 16.48
C LEU A 5 -17.36 -0.89 17.35
N LEU A 6 -17.60 -0.37 18.56
CA LEU A 6 -16.54 -0.03 19.52
C LEU A 6 -15.71 -1.25 19.99
N SER A 7 -16.32 -2.43 20.09
CA SER A 7 -15.63 -3.68 20.43
C SER A 7 -14.65 -4.11 19.33
N LEU A 8 -15.04 -3.94 18.07
CA LEU A 8 -14.25 -4.29 16.90
C LEU A 8 -13.07 -3.31 16.69
N CYS A 9 -13.28 -2.00 16.82
CA CYS A 9 -12.18 -1.03 16.81
C CYS A 9 -11.16 -1.29 17.96
N ARG A 10 -11.65 -1.72 19.14
CA ARG A 10 -10.78 -2.15 20.25
C ARG A 10 -9.98 -3.42 19.89
N ASN A 11 -10.57 -4.39 19.21
CA ASN A 11 -9.85 -5.60 18.78
C ASN A 11 -8.80 -5.32 17.70
N PHE A 12 -9.07 -4.42 16.76
CA PHE A 12 -8.07 -3.97 15.79
C PHE A 12 -6.93 -3.17 16.45
N TYR A 13 -7.25 -2.30 17.41
CA TYR A 13 -6.23 -1.63 18.23
C TYR A 13 -5.38 -2.64 19.02
N LEU A 14 -6.00 -3.64 19.64
CA LEU A 14 -5.29 -4.70 20.34
C LEU A 14 -4.44 -5.56 19.39
N PHE A 15 -4.90 -5.79 18.16
CA PHE A 15 -4.14 -6.47 17.11
C PHE A 15 -2.92 -5.66 16.67
N LEU A 16 -3.08 -4.36 16.43
CA LEU A 16 -1.98 -3.43 16.16
C LEU A 16 -0.99 -3.40 17.34
N LEU A 17 -1.46 -3.30 18.58
CA LEU A 17 -0.58 -3.35 19.76
C LEU A 17 0.20 -4.67 19.86
N LYS A 18 -0.44 -5.79 19.52
CA LYS A 18 0.17 -7.13 19.58
C LYS A 18 1.26 -7.33 18.53
N ILE A 19 1.10 -6.69 17.35
CA ILE A 19 2.06 -6.78 16.24
C ILE A 19 3.18 -5.76 16.37
N LEU A 20 2.85 -4.53 16.77
CA LEU A 20 3.80 -3.40 16.75
C LEU A 20 4.67 -3.31 18.00
N LYS A 21 4.42 -4.11 19.05
CA LYS A 21 5.19 -4.18 20.33
C LYS A 21 5.51 -2.82 20.97
N LYS A 22 4.81 -1.75 20.59
CA LYS A 22 4.95 -0.40 21.15
C LYS A 22 3.58 0.12 21.57
N PRO A 23 3.45 0.71 22.77
CA PRO A 23 2.21 1.34 23.19
C PRO A 23 2.03 2.63 22.40
N PHE A 24 1.10 2.65 21.44
CA PHE A 24 0.58 3.90 20.90
C PHE A 24 -0.29 4.58 21.96
N SER A 25 -0.16 5.90 22.11
CA SER A 25 -1.01 6.68 23.01
C SER A 25 -2.49 6.45 22.68
N LEU A 26 -3.28 6.04 23.68
CA LEU A 26 -4.74 5.90 23.55
C LEU A 26 -5.44 7.22 23.14
N SER A 27 -4.76 8.37 23.25
CA SER A 27 -5.32 9.68 22.88
C SER A 27 -5.60 9.85 21.39
N LEU A 28 -4.91 9.12 20.50
CA LEU A 28 -5.17 9.14 19.05
C LEU A 28 -6.56 8.61 18.70
N PHE A 29 -7.05 7.63 19.48
CA PHE A 29 -8.38 7.02 19.26
C PHE A 29 -9.48 7.83 19.95
N SER A 30 -9.49 9.14 19.71
CA SER A 30 -10.61 10.00 20.11
C SER A 30 -11.93 9.50 19.49
N LYS A 31 -13.06 9.87 20.09
CA LYS A 31 -14.43 9.56 19.59
C LYS A 31 -14.61 9.83 18.09
N LYS A 32 -13.84 10.76 17.51
CA LYS A 32 -13.89 11.19 16.11
C LYS A 32 -13.43 10.11 15.12
N TYR A 33 -12.38 9.35 15.47
CA TYR A 33 -11.78 8.34 14.57
C TYR A 33 -12.43 6.96 14.67
N ASN A 34 -13.14 6.68 15.78
CA ASN A 34 -13.80 5.39 16.03
C ASN A 34 -14.90 5.03 15.02
N ILE A 35 -15.57 6.01 14.40
CA ILE A 35 -16.69 5.73 13.48
C ILE A 35 -16.21 5.45 12.05
N SER A 36 -15.25 6.24 11.52
CA SER A 36 -14.73 6.05 10.15
C SER A 36 -13.85 4.81 10.02
N ILE A 37 -12.95 4.56 10.98
CA ILE A 37 -12.14 3.34 11.01
C ILE A 37 -13.05 2.12 11.02
N CYS A 38 -14.07 2.14 11.88
CA CYS A 38 -14.93 0.99 11.98
C CYS A 38 -15.88 0.78 10.77
N LYS A 39 -16.28 1.83 10.05
CA LYS A 39 -16.98 1.68 8.76
C LYS A 39 -16.06 1.08 7.69
N PHE A 40 -14.80 1.49 7.66
CA PHE A 40 -13.79 0.99 6.73
C PHE A 40 -13.43 -0.49 6.99
N PHE A 41 -13.31 -0.89 8.26
CA PHE A 41 -12.84 -2.24 8.63
C PHE A 41 -13.95 -3.26 8.95
N PHE A 42 -15.15 -2.85 9.38
CA PHE A 42 -16.13 -3.78 9.98
C PHE A 42 -17.47 -3.88 9.27
N GLY A 43 -17.51 -3.55 7.97
CA GLY A 43 -18.62 -3.95 7.12
C GLY A 43 -19.97 -3.42 7.61
N VAL A 44 -20.18 -2.11 7.45
CA VAL A 44 -21.55 -1.68 7.11
C VAL A 44 -21.94 -2.45 5.86
N THR A 45 -23.15 -2.99 5.77
CA THR A 45 -23.69 -3.56 4.53
C THR A 45 -23.46 -2.57 3.42
N MET A 46 -22.46 -2.85 2.59
CA MET A 46 -22.11 -1.99 1.47
C MET A 46 -23.30 -2.05 0.51
N THR A 47 -23.74 -0.90 0.04
CA THR A 47 -24.70 -0.89 -1.06
C THR A 47 -24.04 -1.51 -2.28
N LYS A 48 -24.84 -2.07 -3.20
CA LYS A 48 -24.32 -2.58 -4.48
C LYS A 48 -23.47 -1.52 -5.20
N THR A 49 -23.85 -0.25 -5.09
CA THR A 49 -23.09 0.86 -5.68
C THR A 49 -21.72 1.03 -5.03
N GLU A 50 -21.60 0.90 -3.71
CA GLU A 50 -20.29 1.02 -3.05
C GLU A 50 -19.37 -0.17 -3.38
N ASP A 51 -19.92 -1.37 -3.54
CA ASP A 51 -19.14 -2.53 -4.02
C ASP A 51 -18.70 -2.32 -5.49
N ASN A 52 -19.60 -1.84 -6.35
CA ASN A 52 -19.26 -1.49 -7.74
C ASN A 52 -18.14 -0.45 -7.81
N LEU A 53 -18.12 0.54 -6.90
CA LEU A 53 -17.05 1.55 -6.85
C LEU A 53 -15.70 0.94 -6.48
N LYS A 54 -15.66 -0.03 -5.56
CA LYS A 54 -14.43 -0.74 -5.20
C LYS A 54 -13.94 -1.61 -6.35
N ASP A 55 -14.84 -2.33 -6.99
CA ASP A 55 -14.51 -3.19 -8.14
C ASP A 55 -14.00 -2.34 -9.31
N ALA A 56 -14.63 -1.19 -9.58
CA ALA A 56 -14.17 -0.24 -10.58
C ALA A 56 -12.78 0.30 -10.24
N PHE A 57 -12.54 0.74 -9.00
CA PHE A 57 -11.21 1.17 -8.56
C PHE A 57 -10.13 0.09 -8.78
N VAL A 58 -10.42 -1.17 -8.42
CA VAL A 58 -9.50 -2.29 -8.62
C VAL A 58 -9.24 -2.52 -10.12
N SER A 59 -10.29 -2.51 -10.94
CA SER A 59 -10.20 -2.71 -12.39
C SER A 59 -9.33 -1.63 -13.04
N GLU A 60 -9.62 -0.36 -12.78
CA GLU A 60 -8.87 0.76 -13.38
C GLU A 60 -7.43 0.82 -12.86
N SER A 61 -7.19 0.48 -11.60
CA SER A 61 -5.83 0.36 -11.05
C SER A 61 -5.01 -0.73 -11.74
N GLN A 62 -5.63 -1.87 -12.06
CA GLN A 62 -4.97 -2.95 -12.80
C GLN A 62 -4.70 -2.53 -14.26
N ALA A 63 -5.66 -1.86 -14.90
CA ALA A 63 -5.52 -1.38 -16.27
C ALA A 63 -4.38 -0.35 -16.38
N ASN A 64 -4.35 0.66 -15.49
CA ASN A 64 -3.26 1.63 -15.40
C ASN A 64 -1.88 0.95 -15.34
N ARG A 65 -1.70 -0.01 -14.43
CA ARG A 65 -0.40 -0.68 -14.25
C ARG A 65 -0.01 -1.57 -15.43
N ARG A 66 -0.98 -2.20 -16.10
CA ARG A 66 -0.73 -2.96 -17.34
C ARG A 66 -0.31 -2.02 -18.47
N TYR A 67 -1.00 -0.90 -18.66
CA TYR A 67 -0.71 0.04 -19.75
C TYR A 67 0.65 0.72 -19.59
N ILE A 68 1.11 1.03 -18.37
CA ILE A 68 2.49 1.48 -18.13
C ILE A 68 3.52 0.39 -18.53
N ALA A 69 3.22 -0.89 -18.27
CA ALA A 69 4.11 -1.97 -18.69
C ALA A 69 4.13 -2.13 -20.22
N TYR A 70 2.98 -1.97 -20.87
CA TYR A 70 2.85 -2.07 -22.33
C TYR A 70 3.50 -0.88 -23.05
N GLU A 71 3.40 0.34 -22.50
CA GLU A 71 4.13 1.53 -22.95
C GLU A 71 5.63 1.24 -23.08
N LYS A 72 6.24 0.72 -22.01
CA LYS A 72 7.68 0.39 -21.97
C LYS A 72 8.04 -0.68 -22.98
N LYS A 73 7.19 -1.69 -23.15
CA LYS A 73 7.42 -2.76 -24.12
C LYS A 73 7.39 -2.22 -25.56
N ALA A 74 6.40 -1.39 -25.88
CA ALA A 74 6.29 -0.74 -27.19
C ALA A 74 7.47 0.22 -27.46
N GLU A 75 7.97 0.92 -26.44
CA GLU A 75 9.16 1.77 -26.54
C GLU A 75 10.41 0.94 -26.88
N GLN A 76 10.63 -0.19 -26.19
CA GLN A 76 11.73 -1.12 -26.47
C GLN A 76 11.69 -1.70 -27.88
N GLU A 77 10.50 -1.84 -28.45
CA GLU A 77 10.27 -2.32 -29.82
C GLU A 77 10.35 -1.21 -30.88
N GLY A 78 10.59 0.05 -30.48
CA GLY A 78 10.66 1.20 -31.38
C GLY A 78 9.30 1.69 -31.89
N LEU A 79 8.19 1.19 -31.33
CA LEU A 79 6.81 1.49 -31.74
C LEU A 79 6.30 2.76 -31.05
N LYS A 80 6.88 3.91 -31.38
CA LYS A 80 6.65 5.19 -30.67
C LYS A 80 5.18 5.57 -30.53
N ASN A 81 4.39 5.50 -31.62
CA ASN A 81 2.97 5.87 -31.57
C ASN A 81 2.16 4.96 -30.64
N ILE A 82 2.47 3.66 -30.61
CA ILE A 82 1.79 2.69 -29.73
C ILE A 82 2.19 2.92 -28.28
N SER A 83 3.48 3.18 -28.02
CA SER A 83 3.96 3.54 -26.69
C SER A 83 3.24 4.78 -26.15
N HIS A 84 3.15 5.85 -26.95
CA HIS A 84 2.40 7.06 -26.58
C HIS A 84 0.91 6.79 -26.35
N ALA A 85 0.28 5.92 -27.15
CA ALA A 85 -1.11 5.54 -26.94
C ALA A 85 -1.31 4.80 -25.61
N PHE A 86 -0.44 3.84 -25.26
CA PHE A 86 -0.47 3.18 -23.96
C PHE A 86 -0.22 4.13 -22.81
N ARG A 87 0.67 5.12 -22.99
CA ARG A 87 0.86 6.16 -21.99
C ARG A 87 -0.42 6.97 -21.76
N ALA A 88 -1.08 7.40 -22.82
CA ALA A 88 -2.35 8.14 -22.72
C ALA A 88 -3.45 7.31 -22.06
N LEU A 89 -3.57 6.02 -22.41
CA LEU A 89 -4.50 5.10 -21.75
C LEU A 89 -4.18 4.94 -20.26
N ALA A 90 -2.90 4.76 -19.90
CA ALA A 90 -2.50 4.66 -18.50
C ALA A 90 -2.90 5.90 -17.69
N GLU A 91 -2.66 7.11 -18.22
CA GLU A 91 -3.09 8.35 -17.56
C GLU A 91 -4.61 8.42 -17.40
N SER A 92 -5.37 8.02 -18.44
CA SER A 92 -6.84 7.93 -18.39
C SER A 92 -7.31 7.02 -17.26
N GLU A 93 -6.81 5.79 -17.17
CA GLU A 93 -7.24 4.86 -16.12
C GLU A 93 -6.76 5.26 -14.73
N GLY A 94 -5.62 5.95 -14.63
CA GLY A 94 -5.17 6.54 -13.38
C GLY A 94 -6.14 7.60 -12.85
N ILE A 95 -6.68 8.45 -13.75
CA ILE A 95 -7.71 9.43 -13.40
C ILE A 95 -9.01 8.72 -12.97
N GLN A 96 -9.48 7.73 -13.74
CA GLN A 96 -10.70 6.99 -13.40
C GLN A 96 -10.58 6.26 -12.06
N ALA A 97 -9.47 5.58 -11.79
CA ALA A 97 -9.20 4.93 -10.51
C ALA A 97 -9.29 5.92 -9.35
N ASN A 98 -8.69 7.12 -9.48
CA ASN A 98 -8.76 8.15 -8.45
C ASN A 98 -10.18 8.67 -8.23
N LEU A 99 -10.98 8.85 -9.29
CA LEU A 99 -12.38 9.27 -9.18
C LEU A 99 -13.21 8.24 -8.41
N PHE A 100 -13.07 6.95 -8.73
CA PHE A 100 -13.79 5.89 -8.01
C PHE A 100 -13.33 5.77 -6.55
N LEU A 101 -12.02 5.89 -6.29
CA LEU A 101 -11.48 5.87 -4.93
C LEU A 101 -12.01 7.03 -4.09
N GLN A 102 -12.05 8.25 -4.64
CA GLN A 102 -12.63 9.41 -3.97
C GLN A 102 -14.13 9.25 -3.72
N THR A 103 -14.88 8.82 -4.74
CA THR A 103 -16.33 8.63 -4.66
C THR A 103 -16.72 7.54 -3.66
N SER A 104 -15.88 6.52 -3.49
CA SER A 104 -16.07 5.46 -2.50
C SER A 104 -15.89 5.93 -1.04
N GLY A 105 -15.35 7.13 -0.82
CA GLY A 105 -15.07 7.66 0.52
C GLY A 105 -13.89 6.98 1.23
N LEU A 106 -13.07 6.20 0.51
CA LEU A 106 -11.90 5.53 1.07
C LEU A 106 -10.69 6.45 1.25
N VAL A 107 -10.72 7.66 0.67
CA VAL A 107 -9.75 8.73 0.95
C VAL A 107 -10.28 9.60 2.08
N SER A 108 -9.50 9.71 3.16
CA SER A 108 -9.86 10.49 4.35
C SER A 108 -8.74 11.46 4.75
N ASP A 109 -8.75 11.93 6.00
CA ASP A 109 -7.62 12.70 6.53
C ASP A 109 -6.33 11.86 6.59
N THR A 110 -5.18 12.55 6.62
CA THR A 110 -3.87 11.89 6.53
C THR A 110 -3.65 10.84 7.61
N MET A 111 -4.10 11.10 8.84
CA MET A 111 -3.95 10.14 9.94
C MET A 111 -4.75 8.87 9.67
N LEU A 112 -6.00 9.00 9.22
CA LEU A 112 -6.83 7.87 8.84
C LEU A 112 -6.25 7.09 7.65
N ASN A 113 -5.70 7.78 6.66
CA ASN A 113 -5.07 7.12 5.51
C ASN A 113 -3.82 6.32 5.94
N LEU A 114 -3.00 6.86 6.85
CA LEU A 114 -1.84 6.16 7.40
C LEU A 114 -2.27 4.91 8.20
N LEU A 115 -3.32 5.03 9.02
CA LEU A 115 -3.87 3.91 9.78
C LEU A 115 -4.45 2.82 8.87
N SER A 116 -5.12 3.20 7.78
CA SER A 116 -5.60 2.27 6.76
C SER A 116 -4.43 1.58 6.05
N ALA A 117 -3.38 2.32 5.68
CA ALA A 117 -2.20 1.77 5.02
C ALA A 117 -1.47 0.75 5.90
N ILE A 118 -1.21 1.06 7.18
CA ILE A 118 -0.52 0.12 8.09
C ILE A 118 -1.34 -1.15 8.31
N ALA A 119 -2.68 -1.05 8.32
CA ALA A 119 -3.56 -2.21 8.41
C ALA A 119 -3.40 -3.16 7.21
N ILE A 120 -3.32 -2.59 6.01
CA ILE A 120 -3.08 -3.34 4.77
C ILE A 120 -1.74 -4.05 4.87
N GLU A 121 -0.65 -3.32 5.12
CA GLU A 121 0.71 -3.89 5.22
C GLU A 121 0.75 -5.01 6.29
N THR A 122 0.09 -4.80 7.43
CA THR A 122 0.02 -5.79 8.51
C THR A 122 -0.70 -7.06 8.08
N ASN A 123 -1.86 -6.94 7.43
CA ASN A 123 -2.60 -8.08 6.89
C ASN A 123 -1.80 -8.83 5.81
N GLU A 124 -1.07 -8.09 4.98
CA GLU A 124 -0.22 -8.67 3.96
C GLU A 124 0.93 -9.51 4.56
N LEU A 125 1.54 -9.03 5.65
CA LEU A 125 2.57 -9.76 6.38
C LEU A 125 2.04 -10.97 7.13
N SER A 126 0.88 -10.86 7.78
CA SER A 126 0.36 -11.93 8.63
C SER A 126 -0.32 -13.06 7.83
N GLU A 127 -0.94 -12.73 6.70
CA GLU A 127 -1.78 -13.68 5.97
C GLU A 127 -1.41 -13.83 4.50
N LYS A 128 -1.33 -12.73 3.74
CA LYS A 128 -1.25 -12.78 2.27
C LYS A 128 0.05 -13.39 1.77
N TYR A 129 1.20 -12.80 2.12
CA TYR A 129 2.49 -13.25 1.58
C TYR A 129 2.94 -14.60 2.14
N PRO A 130 2.71 -14.96 3.41
CA PRO A 130 2.97 -16.32 3.89
C PRO A 130 2.21 -17.38 3.09
N ARG A 131 0.94 -17.13 2.75
CA ARG A 131 0.14 -18.03 1.90
C ARG A 131 0.73 -18.09 0.49
N PHE A 132 0.94 -16.96 -0.17
CA PHE A 132 1.45 -16.91 -1.54
C PHE A 132 2.83 -17.58 -1.69
N LEU A 133 3.70 -17.44 -0.69
CA LEU A 133 4.99 -18.13 -0.65
C LEU A 133 4.86 -19.65 -0.54
N ARG A 134 3.90 -20.15 0.24
CA ARG A 134 3.62 -21.60 0.32
C ARG A 134 3.09 -22.13 -1.00
N ASP A 135 2.15 -21.41 -1.61
CA ASP A 135 1.54 -21.82 -2.87
C ASP A 135 2.60 -21.84 -3.98
N ALA A 136 3.41 -20.78 -4.12
CA ALA A 136 4.48 -20.73 -5.11
C ALA A 136 5.53 -21.84 -4.95
N LYS A 137 5.85 -22.25 -3.71
CA LYS A 137 6.74 -23.38 -3.45
C LYS A 137 6.10 -24.72 -3.80
N THR A 138 4.82 -24.90 -3.47
CA THR A 138 4.05 -26.09 -3.84
C THR A 138 4.01 -26.26 -5.36
N ASP A 139 3.84 -25.15 -6.07
CA ASP A 139 3.77 -25.11 -7.53
C ASP A 139 5.17 -25.14 -8.20
N ASN A 140 6.26 -25.20 -7.42
CA ASN A 140 7.65 -25.12 -7.90
C ASN A 140 7.94 -23.88 -8.78
N ASN A 141 7.27 -22.76 -8.50
CA ASN A 141 7.46 -21.50 -9.20
C ASN A 141 8.45 -20.61 -8.43
N GLU A 142 9.75 -20.87 -8.61
CA GLU A 142 10.83 -20.17 -7.91
C GLU A 142 10.86 -18.66 -8.17
N THR A 143 10.47 -18.23 -9.37
CA THR A 143 10.37 -16.81 -9.73
C THR A 143 9.27 -16.13 -8.91
N ALA A 144 8.10 -16.74 -8.83
CA ALA A 144 7.00 -16.22 -8.00
C ALA A 144 7.38 -16.23 -6.52
N ALA A 145 7.99 -17.32 -6.03
CA ALA A 145 8.45 -17.42 -4.65
C ALA A 145 9.46 -16.32 -4.29
N THR A 146 10.41 -16.02 -5.20
CA THR A 146 11.38 -14.93 -5.04
C THR A 146 10.69 -13.58 -4.98
N ASN A 147 9.76 -13.31 -5.91
CA ASN A 147 9.05 -12.03 -5.95
C ASN A 147 8.12 -11.84 -4.73
N PHE A 148 7.43 -12.89 -4.27
CA PHE A 148 6.65 -12.83 -3.04
C PHE A 148 7.52 -12.64 -1.81
N LYS A 149 8.74 -13.18 -1.79
CA LYS A 149 9.69 -12.93 -0.71
C LYS A 149 10.14 -11.47 -0.70
N PHE A 150 10.48 -10.91 -1.87
CA PHE A 150 10.80 -9.49 -1.97
C PHE A 150 9.64 -8.62 -1.51
N ALA A 151 8.42 -8.90 -1.98
CA ALA A 151 7.24 -8.16 -1.57
C ALA A 151 7.03 -8.24 -0.05
N SER A 152 7.15 -9.43 0.56
CA SER A 152 7.07 -9.59 2.01
C SER A 152 8.10 -8.76 2.78
N GLU A 153 9.36 -8.68 2.32
CA GLU A 153 10.37 -7.85 2.97
C GLU A 153 10.11 -6.36 2.79
N VAL A 154 9.65 -5.93 1.60
CA VAL A 154 9.27 -4.53 1.36
C VAL A 154 8.07 -4.13 2.22
N THR A 155 7.06 -4.99 2.36
CA THR A 155 5.90 -4.77 3.24
C THR A 155 6.32 -4.56 4.71
N LYS A 156 7.39 -5.22 5.19
CA LYS A 156 7.96 -4.93 6.53
C LYS A 156 8.58 -3.53 6.60
N VAL A 157 9.30 -3.12 5.56
CA VAL A 157 9.89 -1.78 5.47
C VAL A 157 8.80 -0.72 5.44
N ASN A 158 7.76 -0.91 4.62
CA ASN A 158 6.61 -0.03 4.54
C ASN A 158 5.87 0.09 5.88
N ALA A 159 5.60 -1.04 6.54
CA ALA A 159 4.96 -1.04 7.85
C ALA A 159 5.76 -0.24 8.89
N ASN A 160 7.09 -0.39 8.89
CA ASN A 160 7.98 0.38 9.76
C ASN A 160 7.97 1.87 9.44
N LEU A 161 7.97 2.24 8.16
CA LEU A 161 7.88 3.64 7.73
C LEU A 161 6.54 4.25 8.17
N LEU A 162 5.42 3.59 7.88
CA LEU A 162 4.09 4.06 8.25
C LEU A 162 3.95 4.25 9.77
N MET A 163 4.48 3.34 10.59
CA MET A 163 4.51 3.52 12.04
C MET A 163 5.23 4.80 12.47
N ARG A 164 6.39 5.11 11.86
CA ARG A 164 7.12 6.36 12.14
C ARG A 164 6.31 7.58 11.72
N LEU A 165 5.71 7.55 10.52
CA LEU A 165 4.89 8.65 10.01
C LEU A 165 3.67 8.94 10.89
N ILE A 166 3.03 7.90 11.44
CA ILE A 166 1.91 8.04 12.38
C ILE A 166 2.37 8.73 13.68
N ASP A 167 3.48 8.25 14.27
CA ASP A 167 4.03 8.81 15.51
C ASP A 167 4.46 10.28 15.33
N GLU A 168 5.10 10.59 14.21
CA GLU A 168 5.49 11.94 13.84
C GLU A 168 4.29 12.88 13.64
N LEU A 169 3.25 12.41 12.93
CA LEU A 169 2.03 13.19 12.73
C LEU A 169 1.27 13.44 14.02
N ASP A 170 1.24 12.47 14.94
CA ASP A 170 0.64 12.66 16.27
C ASP A 170 1.36 13.73 17.09
N LYS A 171 2.69 13.78 16.99
CA LYS A 171 3.54 14.77 17.68
C LYS A 171 3.60 16.13 16.98
N GLY A 172 3.04 16.26 15.78
CA GLY A 172 3.18 17.44 14.93
C GLY A 172 4.61 17.64 14.38
N GLU A 173 5.41 16.57 14.33
CA GLU A 173 6.80 16.59 13.87
C GLU A 173 6.89 16.22 12.38
N HIS A 174 6.74 17.19 11.50
CA HIS A 174 6.81 16.98 10.05
C HIS A 174 8.14 17.45 9.47
N LYS A 175 9.16 16.60 9.54
CA LYS A 175 10.47 16.92 8.92
C LYS A 175 10.48 16.49 7.47
N LYS A 176 10.94 17.40 6.61
CA LYS A 176 11.24 17.08 5.22
C LYS A 176 12.38 16.06 5.18
N ARG A 177 12.21 15.03 4.36
CA ARG A 177 13.19 14.00 4.06
C ARG A 177 12.98 13.53 2.63
N ASP A 178 14.04 12.99 2.05
CA ASP A 178 13.98 12.38 0.74
C ASP A 178 13.57 10.92 0.84
N PHE A 179 12.96 10.40 -0.21
CA PHE A 179 12.63 8.98 -0.32
C PHE A 179 13.26 8.41 -1.58
N TYR A 180 13.86 7.22 -1.45
CA TYR A 180 14.50 6.51 -2.53
C TYR A 180 13.83 5.15 -2.71
N VAL A 181 13.42 4.82 -3.93
CA VAL A 181 12.76 3.55 -4.24
C VAL A 181 13.64 2.70 -5.14
N CYS A 182 13.91 1.47 -4.72
CA CYS A 182 14.64 0.49 -5.52
C CYS A 182 13.80 0.09 -6.75
N SER A 183 14.31 0.32 -7.96
CA SER A 183 13.60 0.02 -9.20
C SER A 183 13.49 -1.47 -9.53
N VAL A 184 14.08 -2.35 -8.69
CA VAL A 184 14.05 -3.81 -8.87
C VAL A 184 12.99 -4.45 -7.98
N CYS A 185 12.97 -4.13 -6.68
CA CYS A 185 12.05 -4.76 -5.72
C CYS A 185 11.06 -3.82 -5.05
N GLY A 186 11.23 -2.49 -5.16
CA GLY A 186 10.37 -1.51 -4.51
C GLY A 186 10.76 -1.13 -3.07
N ASN A 187 11.92 -1.58 -2.55
CA ASN A 187 12.40 -1.16 -1.24
C ASN A 187 12.51 0.37 -1.12
N ILE A 188 12.04 0.92 0.00
CA ILE A 188 12.09 2.35 0.31
C ILE A 188 13.21 2.65 1.30
N GLU A 189 14.03 3.66 1.01
CA GLU A 189 15.05 4.20 1.93
C GLU A 189 14.87 5.71 2.08
N GLU A 190 15.05 6.23 3.31
CA GLU A 190 14.86 7.65 3.65
C GLU A 190 16.15 8.50 3.44
N THR A 191 17.22 7.85 2.99
CA THR A 191 18.51 8.45 2.64
C THR A 191 19.02 7.83 1.36
N ARG A 192 19.87 8.54 0.62
CA ARG A 192 20.49 8.01 -0.59
C ARG A 192 21.29 6.75 -0.22
N PRO A 193 20.99 5.58 -0.81
CA PRO A 193 21.72 4.36 -0.45
C PRO A 193 23.17 4.44 -0.96
N GLU A 194 24.13 4.06 -0.12
CA GLU A 194 25.53 3.85 -0.49
C GLU A 194 25.84 2.36 -0.72
N GLU A 195 25.04 1.50 -0.11
CA GLU A 195 25.17 0.04 -0.13
C GLU A 195 24.12 -0.63 -1.01
N LYS A 196 24.34 -1.91 -1.32
CA LYS A 196 23.37 -2.70 -2.07
C LYS A 196 22.03 -2.78 -1.32
N CYS A 197 20.93 -2.74 -2.09
CA CYS A 197 19.57 -2.86 -1.57
C CYS A 197 19.45 -4.04 -0.60
N VAL A 198 19.00 -3.77 0.63
CA VAL A 198 18.92 -4.79 1.68
C VAL A 198 18.02 -5.97 1.32
N VAL A 199 16.98 -5.72 0.50
CA VAL A 199 16.00 -6.72 0.05
C VAL A 199 16.52 -7.56 -1.12
N CYS A 200 16.83 -6.94 -2.25
CA CYS A 200 17.12 -7.67 -3.50
C CYS A 200 18.58 -7.62 -3.96
N LYS A 201 19.46 -6.97 -3.17
CA LYS A 201 20.91 -6.83 -3.45
C LYS A 201 21.27 -6.07 -4.73
N ALA A 202 20.31 -5.34 -5.31
CA ALA A 202 20.57 -4.43 -6.43
C ALA A 202 21.54 -3.31 -6.02
N MET A 203 22.28 -2.80 -7.00
CA MET A 203 23.27 -1.73 -6.78
C MET A 203 22.60 -0.43 -6.31
N PRO A 204 23.32 0.45 -5.58
CA PRO A 204 22.81 1.77 -5.18
C PRO A 204 22.23 2.59 -6.33
N SER A 205 22.80 2.47 -7.53
CA SER A 205 22.32 3.13 -8.76
C SER A 205 20.93 2.71 -9.22
N SER A 206 20.39 1.61 -8.69
CA SER A 206 19.02 1.16 -8.96
C SER A 206 17.97 1.89 -8.12
N PHE A 207 18.36 2.78 -7.21
CA PHE A 207 17.42 3.60 -6.47
C PHE A 207 17.13 4.91 -7.19
N LYS A 208 15.86 5.29 -7.21
CA LYS A 208 15.39 6.57 -7.73
C LYS A 208 14.81 7.40 -6.60
N GLN A 209 15.23 8.66 -6.51
CA GLN A 209 14.60 9.61 -5.60
C GLN A 209 13.17 9.87 -6.05
N VAL A 210 12.25 9.87 -5.10
CA VAL A 210 10.85 10.28 -5.26
C VAL A 210 10.70 11.59 -4.49
N MET A 211 10.27 12.64 -5.19
CA MET A 211 10.07 14.00 -4.67
C MET A 211 8.59 14.30 -4.47
#